data_AF-A0A5N4EBM1-F1
#
_entry.id   AF-A0A5N4EBM1-F1
#
_cell.length_a   1.000
_cell.length_b   1.000
_cell.length_c   1.000
_cell.angle_alpha   90.00
_cell.angle_beta   90.00
_cell.angle_gamma   90.00
#
_symmetry.space_group_name_H-M   'P 1'
#
loop_
_entity.id
_entity.type
_entity.pdbx_description
1 polymer ?
#
loop_
_entity_poly.entity_id
_entity_poly.type
_entity_poly.pdbx_seq_one_letter_code
_entity_poly.pdbx_strand_id
1 'polypeptide(L)'
;RSLSGRIVGGVWWFFTLIIISSYTANLAAFLTVERMVSPIESAEDLAKQTEIAYGTLEAGSTKEFFRRSKIAVFEKMWTYMKSAEPSVFVRTTEEGMIRVRKSKGKYAYLLESTMNEYIEQRKPCDTMKVGGMKLLCLPYGSSPQMQAGKRSLLGHLWAWKIPAT
;
A
#
# COMPACT_ATOMS: atom_id res chain seq x y z
N ARG A 1 3.84 36.32 49.41
CA ARG A 1 3.96 35.50 48.16
C ARG A 1 5.36 34.88 48.16
N SER A 2 5.51 33.61 48.51
CA SER A 2 6.81 32.97 48.79
C SER A 2 7.53 32.50 47.53
N LEU A 3 8.85 32.70 47.47
CA LEU A 3 9.75 32.28 46.37
C LEU A 3 9.72 30.74 46.19
N SER A 4 9.60 30.00 47.30
CA SER A 4 9.57 28.53 47.32
C SER A 4 8.36 27.96 46.57
N GLY A 5 7.20 28.63 46.67
CA GLY A 5 5.98 28.22 45.94
C GLY A 5 6.09 28.43 44.43
N ARG A 6 6.96 29.34 43.97
CA ARG A 6 7.19 29.59 42.53
C ARG A 6 8.05 28.49 41.91
N ILE A 7 9.04 27.97 42.65
CA ILE A 7 9.90 26.88 42.18
C ILE A 7 9.10 25.59 42.06
N VAL A 8 8.30 25.26 43.08
CA VAL A 8 7.41 24.08 43.05
C VAL A 8 6.39 24.20 41.91
N GLY A 9 5.80 25.39 41.70
CA GLY A 9 4.92 25.65 40.57
C GLY A 9 5.60 25.49 39.21
N GLY A 10 6.86 25.95 39.08
CA GLY A 10 7.65 25.80 37.85
C GLY A 10 7.97 24.34 37.53
N VAL A 11 8.39 23.56 38.53
CA VAL A 11 8.65 22.12 38.39
C VAL A 11 7.38 21.36 38.06
N TRP A 12 6.25 21.69 38.70
CA TRP A 12 4.95 21.10 38.41
C TRP A 12 4.47 21.39 36.98
N TRP A 13 4.61 22.63 36.53
CA TRP A 13 4.30 23.03 35.15
C TRP A 13 5.19 22.31 34.14
N PHE A 14 6.49 22.19 34.42
CA PHE A 14 7.41 21.47 33.56
C PHE A 14 7.07 19.98 33.48
N PHE A 15 6.80 19.34 34.62
CA PHE A 15 6.38 17.94 34.67
C PHE A 15 5.09 17.70 33.87
N THR A 16 4.10 18.58 34.04
CA THR A 16 2.83 18.51 33.30
C THR A 16 3.04 18.67 31.78
N LEU A 17 3.93 19.58 31.35
CA LEU A 17 4.26 19.76 29.93
C LEU A 17 4.93 18.53 29.32
N ILE A 18 5.82 17.86 30.06
CA ILE A 18 6.47 16.62 29.60
C ILE A 18 5.45 15.49 29.42
N ILE A 19 4.52 15.34 30.37
CA ILE A 19 3.44 14.34 30.28
C ILE A 19 2.55 14.60 29.05
N ILE A 20 2.09 15.84 28.86
CA ILE A 20 1.22 16.21 27.73
C ILE A 20 1.96 16.05 26.40
N SER A 21 3.23 16.46 26.32
CA SER A 21 4.05 16.31 25.12
C SER A 21 4.25 14.84 24.75
N SER A 22 4.55 13.98 25.72
CA SER A 22 4.73 12.55 25.51
C SER A 22 3.43 11.87 25.08
N TYR A 23 2.31 12.24 25.69
CA TYR A 23 0.99 11.73 25.33
C TYR A 23 0.57 12.18 23.92
N THR A 24 0.79 13.46 23.60
CA THR A 24 0.52 14.01 22.26
C THR A 24 1.42 13.35 21.20
N ALA A 25 2.69 13.07 21.52
CA ALA A 25 3.62 12.39 20.62
C ALA A 25 3.23 10.93 20.38
N ASN A 26 2.89 10.16 21.41
CA ASN A 26 2.43 8.77 21.25
C ASN A 26 1.09 8.69 20.50
N LEU A 27 0.18 9.63 20.74
CA LEU A 27 -1.09 9.71 20.02
C LEU A 27 -0.86 10.07 18.53
N ALA A 28 -0.02 11.07 18.25
CA ALA A 28 0.36 11.43 16.89
C ALA A 28 1.12 10.30 16.18
N ALA A 29 1.97 9.55 16.90
CA ALA A 29 2.64 8.37 16.38
C ALA A 29 1.62 7.31 15.96
N PHE A 30 0.60 7.05 16.78
CA PHE A 30 -0.48 6.13 16.39
C PHE A 30 -1.27 6.63 15.17
N LEU A 31 -1.68 7.91 15.17
CA LEU A 31 -2.41 8.55 14.06
C LEU A 31 -1.61 8.60 12.74
N THR A 32 -0.29 8.64 12.81
CA THR A 32 0.59 8.64 11.63
C THR A 32 1.01 7.23 11.20
N VAL A 33 1.09 6.27 12.13
CA VAL A 33 1.40 4.86 11.86
C VAL A 33 0.26 4.17 11.10
N GLU A 34 -1.01 4.54 11.34
CA GLU A 34 -2.13 3.98 10.57
C GLU A 34 -2.15 4.38 9.08
N ARG A 35 -1.38 5.40 8.65
CA ARG A 35 -1.55 6.04 7.32
C ARG A 35 -0.38 5.89 6.34
N MET A 36 0.77 5.29 6.72
CA MET A 36 1.95 5.27 5.83
C MET A 36 2.66 3.93 5.65
N VAL A 37 2.15 2.82 6.18
CA VAL A 37 2.71 1.51 5.86
C VAL A 37 1.79 0.83 4.84
N SER A 38 2.27 0.71 3.60
CA SER A 38 1.68 -0.27 2.68
C SER A 38 1.94 -1.64 3.32
N PRO A 39 0.91 -2.40 3.74
CA PRO A 39 1.12 -3.71 4.36
C PRO A 39 1.70 -4.75 3.39
N ILE A 40 1.87 -4.38 2.12
CA ILE A 40 2.46 -5.22 1.09
C ILE A 40 3.72 -4.49 0.58
N GLU A 41 4.89 -5.06 0.86
CA GLU A 41 6.15 -4.58 0.29
C GLU A 41 6.59 -5.44 -0.90
N SER A 42 6.11 -6.68 -1.03
CA SER A 42 6.43 -7.58 -2.16
C SER A 42 5.35 -8.63 -2.45
N ALA A 43 5.45 -9.31 -3.60
CA ALA A 43 4.51 -10.37 -3.98
C ALA A 43 4.61 -11.60 -3.05
N GLU A 44 5.77 -11.81 -2.42
CA GLU A 44 5.97 -12.80 -1.38
C GLU A 44 5.08 -12.54 -0.16
N ASP A 45 4.86 -11.27 0.19
CA ASP A 45 3.98 -10.92 1.31
C ASP A 45 2.54 -11.24 0.98
N LEU A 46 2.10 -10.95 -0.27
CA LEU A 46 0.79 -11.34 -0.76
C LEU A 46 0.58 -12.84 -0.76
N ALA A 47 1.60 -13.61 -1.13
CA ALA A 47 1.52 -15.07 -1.18
C ALA A 47 1.48 -15.70 0.22
N LYS A 48 1.96 -15.01 1.26
CA LYS A 48 1.93 -15.48 2.66
C LYS A 48 0.63 -15.15 3.37
N GLN A 49 -0.01 -14.04 3.01
CA GLN A 49 -1.23 -13.54 3.64
C GLN A 49 -2.48 -13.88 2.82
N THR A 50 -3.64 -13.92 3.48
CA THR A 50 -4.94 -14.18 2.82
C THR A 50 -5.96 -13.05 3.03
N GLU A 51 -5.58 -11.96 3.71
CA GLU A 51 -6.47 -10.85 4.04
C GLU A 51 -6.79 -9.99 2.82
N ILE A 52 -5.79 -9.76 1.97
CA ILE A 52 -5.87 -8.99 0.74
C ILE A 52 -6.00 -9.98 -0.41
N ALA A 53 -7.18 -10.00 -1.04
CA ALA A 53 -7.41 -10.80 -2.21
C ALA A 53 -6.62 -10.24 -3.41
N TYR A 54 -6.14 -11.10 -4.30
CA TYR A 54 -5.46 -10.67 -5.51
C TYR A 54 -5.93 -11.47 -6.72
N GLY A 55 -5.97 -10.81 -7.87
CA GLY A 55 -6.47 -11.42 -9.10
C GLY A 55 -5.96 -10.73 -10.36
N THR A 56 -6.15 -11.37 -11.51
CA THR A 56 -5.74 -10.88 -12.83
C THR A 56 -6.95 -10.77 -13.75
N LEU A 57 -6.72 -10.26 -14.97
CA LEU A 57 -7.67 -10.39 -16.06
C LEU A 57 -7.93 -11.89 -16.37
N GLU A 58 -9.19 -12.26 -16.61
CA GLU A 58 -9.61 -13.64 -16.86
C GLU A 58 -9.05 -14.18 -18.19
N ALA A 59 -8.94 -13.32 -19.20
CA ALA A 59 -8.46 -13.63 -20.55
C ALA A 59 -7.15 -12.88 -20.89
N GLY A 60 -6.21 -12.84 -19.94
CA GLY A 60 -4.94 -12.12 -20.09
C GLY A 60 -3.70 -13.03 -20.10
N SER A 61 -2.62 -12.53 -20.71
CA SER A 61 -1.28 -13.15 -20.67
C SER A 61 -0.78 -13.32 -19.23
N THR A 62 -1.14 -12.41 -18.33
CA THR A 62 -0.78 -12.48 -16.90
C THR A 62 -1.35 -13.72 -16.22
N LYS A 63 -2.58 -14.13 -16.56
CA LYS A 63 -3.17 -15.37 -16.01
C LYS A 63 -2.40 -16.60 -16.46
N GLU A 64 -2.06 -16.65 -17.74
CA GLU A 64 -1.29 -17.78 -18.30
C GLU A 64 0.15 -17.79 -17.76
N PHE A 65 0.74 -16.63 -17.48
CA PHE A 65 2.03 -16.52 -16.79
C PHE A 65 1.98 -17.22 -15.43
N PHE A 66 0.99 -16.92 -14.59
CA PHE A 66 0.84 -17.57 -13.28
C PHE A 66 0.58 -19.07 -13.40
N ARG A 67 -0.18 -19.49 -14.41
CA ARG A 67 -0.46 -20.91 -14.67
C ARG A 67 0.78 -21.70 -15.09
N ARG A 68 1.69 -21.10 -15.87
CA ARG A 68 2.90 -21.76 -16.39
C ARG A 68 4.14 -21.57 -15.54
N SER A 69 4.11 -20.63 -14.61
CA SER A 69 5.27 -20.31 -13.80
C SER A 69 5.69 -21.48 -12.91
N LYS A 70 7.00 -21.74 -12.86
CA LYS A 70 7.61 -22.79 -12.02
C LYS A 70 8.20 -22.25 -10.71
N ILE A 71 8.01 -20.96 -10.44
CA ILE A 71 8.50 -20.32 -9.23
C ILE A 71 7.50 -20.62 -8.11
N ALA A 72 7.97 -21.21 -7.01
CA ALA A 72 7.12 -21.67 -5.90
C ALA A 72 6.18 -20.58 -5.33
N VAL A 73 6.61 -19.31 -5.34
CA VAL A 73 5.78 -18.17 -4.90
C VAL A 73 4.59 -17.98 -5.85
N PHE A 74 4.81 -17.96 -7.16
CA PHE A 74 3.76 -17.76 -8.16
C PHE A 74 2.84 -18.96 -8.30
N GLU A 75 3.35 -20.17 -8.09
CA GLU A 75 2.54 -21.40 -8.06
C GLU A 75 1.56 -21.38 -6.88
N LYS A 76 2.00 -20.96 -5.69
CA LYS A 76 1.11 -20.75 -4.54
C LYS A 76 0.07 -19.67 -4.83
N MET A 77 0.48 -18.55 -5.43
CA MET A 77 -0.45 -17.50 -5.83
C MET A 77 -1.48 -17.98 -6.84
N TRP A 78 -1.08 -18.79 -7.81
CA TRP A 78 -1.98 -19.40 -8.79
C TRP A 78 -2.98 -20.34 -8.14
N THR A 79 -2.53 -21.20 -7.23
CA THR A 79 -3.39 -22.11 -6.47
C THR A 79 -4.48 -21.33 -5.72
N TYR A 80 -4.09 -20.26 -5.02
CA TYR A 80 -5.03 -19.35 -4.36
C TYR A 80 -6.02 -18.72 -5.36
N MET A 81 -5.54 -18.16 -6.47
CA MET A 81 -6.41 -17.51 -7.46
C MET A 81 -7.41 -18.50 -8.09
N LYS A 82 -7.03 -19.77 -8.22
CA LYS A 82 -7.89 -20.84 -8.70
C LYS A 82 -8.93 -21.29 -7.68
N SER A 83 -8.58 -21.32 -6.39
CA SER A 83 -9.47 -21.74 -5.30
C SER A 83 -10.29 -20.61 -4.68
N ALA A 84 -10.05 -19.36 -5.07
CA ALA A 84 -10.69 -18.21 -4.46
C ALA A 84 -12.17 -18.07 -4.88
N GLU A 85 -13.05 -17.99 -3.89
CA GLU A 85 -14.48 -17.80 -4.06
C GLU A 85 -14.95 -16.63 -3.17
N PRO A 86 -15.53 -15.55 -3.73
CA PRO A 86 -15.92 -15.33 -5.12
C PRO A 86 -14.73 -15.08 -6.06
N SER A 87 -14.94 -15.29 -7.37
CA SER A 87 -13.87 -15.20 -8.37
C SER A 87 -13.04 -13.92 -8.24
N VAL A 88 -11.73 -14.08 -8.15
CA VAL A 88 -10.77 -12.96 -8.11
C VAL A 88 -10.44 -12.43 -9.50
N PHE A 89 -10.76 -13.18 -10.55
CA PHE A 89 -10.58 -12.73 -11.93
C PHE A 89 -11.61 -11.67 -12.31
N VAL A 90 -11.21 -10.78 -13.23
CA VAL A 90 -12.08 -9.75 -13.80
C VAL A 90 -12.11 -9.88 -15.32
N ARG A 91 -13.20 -9.45 -15.97
CA ARG A 91 -13.35 -9.61 -17.43
C ARG A 91 -12.68 -8.48 -18.18
N THR A 92 -12.68 -7.28 -17.60
CA THR A 92 -12.06 -6.08 -18.18
C THR A 92 -11.11 -5.41 -17.19
N THR A 93 -10.13 -4.66 -17.73
CA THR A 93 -9.21 -3.86 -16.91
C THR A 93 -9.95 -2.78 -16.12
N GLU A 94 -10.99 -2.20 -16.70
CA GLU A 94 -11.81 -1.18 -16.03
C GLU A 94 -12.56 -1.75 -14.81
N GLU A 95 -13.16 -2.93 -14.94
CA GLU A 95 -13.73 -3.65 -13.80
C GLU A 95 -12.69 -3.93 -12.72
N GLY A 96 -11.48 -4.34 -13.12
CA GLY A 96 -10.34 -4.53 -12.21
C GLY A 96 -10.02 -3.26 -11.42
N MET A 97 -9.89 -2.12 -12.10
CA MET A 97 -9.64 -0.83 -11.47
C MET A 97 -10.76 -0.41 -10.52
N ILE A 98 -12.02 -0.53 -10.95
CA ILE A 98 -13.19 -0.20 -10.13
C ILE A 98 -13.25 -1.10 -8.90
N ARG A 99 -12.93 -2.39 -9.04
CA ARG A 99 -12.89 -3.34 -7.92
C ARG A 99 -11.82 -2.95 -6.91
N VAL A 100 -10.60 -2.66 -7.35
CA VAL A 100 -9.53 -2.15 -6.46
C VAL A 100 -10.01 -0.91 -5.72
N ARG A 101 -10.61 0.04 -6.45
CA ARG A 101 -11.14 1.30 -5.93
C ARG A 101 -12.24 1.12 -4.87
N LYS A 102 -13.09 0.11 -5.05
CA LYS A 102 -14.16 -0.22 -4.09
C LYS A 102 -13.65 -0.97 -2.87
N SER A 103 -12.62 -1.79 -3.04
CA SER A 103 -12.11 -2.67 -1.98
C SER A 103 -11.22 -1.97 -0.94
N LYS A 104 -10.93 -0.67 -1.08
CA LYS A 104 -10.16 0.13 -0.11
C LYS A 104 -8.86 -0.56 0.38
N GLY A 105 -8.13 -1.18 -0.54
CA GLY A 105 -6.88 -1.87 -0.23
C GLY A 105 -6.99 -3.29 0.32
N LYS A 106 -8.17 -3.92 0.21
CA LYS A 106 -8.40 -5.36 0.44
C LYS A 106 -8.40 -6.21 -0.84
N TYR A 107 -8.16 -5.57 -1.99
CA TYR A 107 -8.03 -6.24 -3.28
C TYR A 107 -6.88 -5.64 -4.08
N ALA A 108 -6.02 -6.50 -4.62
CA ALA A 108 -4.89 -6.15 -5.47
C ALA A 108 -5.08 -6.70 -6.90
N TYR A 109 -4.91 -5.85 -7.90
CA TYR A 109 -5.14 -6.22 -9.30
C TYR A 109 -3.84 -6.39 -10.08
N LEU A 110 -3.50 -7.61 -10.43
CA LEU A 110 -2.24 -7.94 -11.09
C LEU A 110 -2.34 -7.67 -12.60
N LEU A 111 -1.57 -6.69 -13.08
CA LEU A 111 -1.51 -6.29 -14.49
C LEU A 111 -0.08 -5.98 -14.95
N GLU A 112 0.12 -5.77 -16.25
CA GLU A 112 1.43 -5.52 -16.86
C GLU A 112 2.04 -4.17 -16.39
N SER A 113 3.37 -4.10 -16.25
CA SER A 113 4.07 -2.88 -15.79
C SER A 113 3.72 -1.64 -16.61
N THR A 114 3.69 -1.78 -17.93
CA THR A 114 3.40 -0.70 -18.90
C THR A 114 2.02 -0.10 -18.66
N MET A 115 1.02 -0.96 -18.49
CA MET A 115 -0.35 -0.54 -18.20
C MET A 115 -0.47 0.07 -16.80
N ASN A 116 0.30 -0.40 -15.83
CA ASN A 116 0.29 0.13 -14.47
C ASN A 116 0.81 1.57 -14.42
N GLU A 117 1.96 1.82 -15.05
CA GLU A 117 2.57 3.15 -15.14
C GLU A 117 1.65 4.14 -15.88
N TYR A 118 0.96 3.66 -16.91
CA TYR A 118 -0.03 4.45 -17.63
C TYR A 118 -1.24 4.85 -16.77
N ILE A 119 -1.74 3.96 -15.91
CA ILE A 119 -2.89 4.25 -15.04
C ILE A 119 -2.47 5.14 -13.86
N GLU A 120 -1.29 4.94 -13.29
CA GLU A 120 -0.78 5.72 -12.14
C GLU A 120 -0.67 7.23 -12.46
N GLN A 121 -0.38 7.57 -13.72
CA GLN A 121 -0.28 8.96 -14.18
C GLN A 121 -1.64 9.60 -14.51
N ARG A 122 -2.75 8.85 -14.41
CA ARG A 122 -4.10 9.33 -14.74
C ARG A 122 -4.84 9.77 -13.47
N LYS A 123 -5.62 10.84 -13.60
CA LYS A 123 -6.57 11.26 -12.56
C LYS A 123 -7.60 10.15 -12.31
N PRO A 124 -8.03 9.92 -11.04
CA PRO A 124 -7.78 10.72 -9.84
C PRO A 124 -6.51 10.33 -9.05
N CYS A 125 -5.52 9.65 -9.65
CA CYS A 125 -4.23 9.37 -9.01
C CYS A 125 -4.36 8.55 -7.71
N ASP A 126 -5.31 7.63 -7.69
CA ASP A 126 -5.74 6.86 -6.53
C ASP A 126 -5.12 5.46 -6.49
N THR A 127 -4.11 5.22 -7.32
CA THR A 127 -3.51 3.92 -7.59
C THR A 127 -2.01 4.05 -7.49
N MET A 128 -1.33 3.05 -6.93
CA MET A 128 0.13 3.04 -6.82
C MET A 128 0.71 1.65 -7.08
N LYS A 129 1.92 1.62 -7.63
CA LYS A 129 2.69 0.41 -7.90
C LYS A 129 3.39 -0.12 -6.64
N VAL A 130 3.09 -1.35 -6.22
CA VAL A 130 3.76 -2.02 -5.09
C VAL A 130 5.17 -2.48 -5.47
N GLY A 131 6.15 -2.30 -4.59
CA GLY A 131 7.55 -2.71 -4.81
C GLY A 131 8.31 -1.86 -5.85
N GLY A 132 7.67 -0.81 -6.36
CA GLY A 132 8.26 0.17 -7.28
C GLY A 132 8.35 1.56 -6.64
N MET A 133 9.09 2.44 -7.30
CA MET A 133 9.18 3.85 -6.93
C MET A 133 7.78 4.47 -6.97
N LYS A 134 7.37 5.13 -5.88
CA LYS A 134 6.08 5.81 -5.78
C LYS A 134 6.10 7.02 -6.71
N LEU A 135 5.53 6.88 -7.90
CA LEU A 135 5.30 8.02 -8.79
C LEU A 135 4.07 8.73 -8.24
N LEU A 136 4.29 9.72 -7.37
CA LEU A 136 3.22 10.68 -7.11
C LEU A 136 2.78 11.23 -8.46
N CYS A 137 1.47 11.17 -8.70
CA CYS A 137 0.80 11.82 -9.81
C CYS A 137 0.94 13.34 -9.63
N LEU A 138 2.15 13.81 -9.93
CA LEU A 138 2.56 15.17 -9.79
C LEU A 138 1.93 15.95 -10.95
N PRO A 139 1.37 17.15 -10.70
CA PRO A 139 0.95 18.01 -11.80
C PRO A 139 2.15 18.24 -12.73
N TYR A 140 1.89 18.20 -14.04
CA TYR A 140 2.88 18.41 -15.11
C TYR A 140 3.88 19.52 -14.71
N GLY A 141 5.15 19.15 -14.50
CA GLY A 141 6.24 20.09 -14.22
C GLY A 141 6.89 20.02 -12.83
N SER A 142 6.45 19.16 -11.91
CA SER A 142 7.19 18.92 -10.66
C SER A 142 8.13 17.72 -10.79
N SER A 143 9.40 17.93 -10.45
CA SER A 143 10.41 16.86 -10.39
C SER A 143 9.96 15.76 -9.42
N PRO A 144 10.11 14.46 -9.76
CA PRO A 144 9.76 13.38 -8.85
C PRO A 144 10.52 13.52 -7.52
N GLN A 145 9.79 13.68 -6.41
CA GLN A 145 10.38 13.59 -5.08
C GLN A 145 10.75 12.12 -4.83
N MET A 146 12.06 11.87 -4.71
CA MET A 146 12.65 10.55 -4.63
C MET A 146 12.43 9.95 -3.23
N GLN A 147 11.46 9.05 -3.07
CA GLN A 147 11.39 8.16 -1.91
C GLN A 147 11.95 6.79 -2.29
N ALA A 148 13.06 6.41 -1.66
CA ALA A 148 13.73 5.14 -1.89
C ALA A 148 12.90 3.96 -1.33
N GLY A 149 12.21 3.25 -2.22
CA GLY A 149 11.65 1.92 -1.93
C GLY A 149 12.68 0.83 -2.22
N LYS A 150 12.78 -0.20 -1.37
CA LYS A 150 13.67 -1.35 -1.60
C LYS A 150 13.28 -2.07 -2.89
N ARG A 151 14.24 -2.26 -3.81
CA ARG A 151 14.08 -3.07 -5.03
C ARG A 151 13.73 -4.51 -4.64
N SER A 152 12.49 -4.93 -4.92
CA SER A 152 12.11 -6.35 -4.94
C SER A 152 12.48 -6.96 -6.29
N LEU A 153 12.88 -8.24 -6.30
CA LEU A 153 13.43 -9.00 -7.45
C LEU A 153 12.42 -9.29 -8.58
N LEU A 154 11.27 -8.62 -8.56
CA LEU A 154 10.05 -9.05 -9.19
C LEU A 154 9.57 -7.99 -10.18
N GLY A 155 10.37 -7.75 -11.21
CA GLY A 155 10.14 -6.72 -12.24
C GLY A 155 8.89 -6.91 -13.12
N HIS A 156 8.03 -7.91 -12.86
CA HIS A 156 6.94 -8.27 -13.78
C HIS A 156 5.58 -8.59 -13.16
N LEU A 157 5.37 -8.52 -11.84
CA LEU A 157 4.06 -8.79 -11.23
C LEU A 157 3.71 -7.78 -10.14
N TRP A 158 2.61 -7.04 -10.33
CA TRP A 158 2.32 -5.81 -9.58
C TRP A 158 0.99 -5.87 -8.83
N ALA A 159 1.03 -5.68 -7.51
CA ALA A 159 -0.14 -5.60 -6.65
C ALA A 159 -0.56 -4.15 -6.36
N TRP A 160 -1.83 -3.96 -5.99
CA TRP A 160 -2.49 -2.65 -5.91
C TRP A 160 -3.02 -2.34 -4.51
N LYS A 161 -2.98 -1.06 -4.12
CA LYS A 161 -3.71 -0.51 -2.98
C LYS A 161 -4.07 0.96 -3.25
N ILE A 162 -5.27 1.36 -2.84
CA ILE A 162 -5.67 2.78 -2.77
C ILE A 162 -5.05 3.38 -1.51
N PRO A 163 -4.48 4.59 -1.56
CA PRO A 163 -4.11 5.31 -0.35
C PRO A 163 -5.36 5.55 0.51
N ALA A 164 -5.30 5.20 1.79
CA ALA A 164 -6.28 5.66 2.76
C ALA A 164 -6.14 7.20 2.86
N THR A 165 -7.22 7.92 2.60
CA THR A 165 -7.40 9.34 2.97
C THR A 165 -7.05 9.54 4.43
#